data_AF-A0A6M0S8T1-F1
#
_entry.id   AF-A0A6M0S8T1-F1
#
_cell.length_a   1.000
_cell.length_b   1.000
_cell.length_c   1.000
_cell.angle_alpha   90.00
_cell.angle_beta   90.00
_cell.angle_gamma   90.00
#
_symmetry.space_group_name_H-M   'P 1'
#
loop_
_entity.id
_entity.type
_entity.pdbx_description
1 polymer ?
#
loop_
_entity_poly.entity_id
_entity_poly.type
_entity_poly.pdbx_seq_one_letter_code
_entity_poly.pdbx_strand_id
1 'polypeptide(L)'
;MTNCTEKSLKEQFSKLAEAKVHFNIKASSWKALAQKLNRPQPGPEELLLEKQVAELKERFSKLKEAKAELGIKASSWKILAEKLNKPDPEQEIAMLKEQVVLLKAENKRLREAGENAFDEVGFWLLDRNFDRAKFEDFGVSEKATEMESEAKKIYIELSQRYHPDNGGLDEQQANINKLKKQMLAVVKLNGGMGL
;
A
#
# COMPACT_ATOMS: atom_id res chain seq x y z
N MET A 1 -71.97 19.52 -56.71
CA MET A 1 -70.56 19.87 -56.44
C MET A 1 -70.31 19.59 -54.97
N THR A 2 -69.67 18.47 -54.63
CA THR A 2 -69.37 18.12 -53.23
C THR A 2 -68.14 18.89 -52.77
N ASN A 3 -68.33 19.78 -51.79
CA ASN A 3 -67.25 20.57 -51.20
C ASN A 3 -66.22 19.64 -50.57
N CYS A 4 -65.01 19.62 -51.14
CA CYS A 4 -63.86 18.97 -50.57
C CYS A 4 -63.43 19.77 -49.33
N THR A 5 -63.67 19.23 -48.14
CA THR A 5 -63.26 19.87 -46.89
C THR A 5 -61.79 19.54 -46.59
N GLU A 6 -61.07 20.48 -45.96
CA GLU A 6 -59.66 20.30 -45.57
C GLU A 6 -59.42 18.99 -44.79
N LYS A 7 -60.41 18.58 -43.99
CA LYS A 7 -60.40 17.31 -43.25
C LYS A 7 -60.39 16.09 -44.17
N SER A 8 -61.16 16.10 -45.26
CA SER A 8 -61.20 15.02 -46.25
C SER A 8 -59.88 14.86 -47.00
N LEU A 9 -59.22 15.98 -47.34
CA LEU A 9 -57.89 15.97 -47.95
C LEU A 9 -56.84 15.38 -47.01
N LYS A 10 -56.83 15.79 -45.74
CA LYS A 10 -55.90 15.25 -44.73
C LYS A 10 -56.04 13.74 -44.56
N GLU A 11 -57.27 13.22 -44.51
CA GLU A 11 -57.50 11.77 -44.44
C GLU A 11 -57.01 11.02 -45.69
N GLN A 12 -57.21 11.58 -46.89
CA GLN A 12 -56.71 10.97 -48.13
C GLN A 12 -55.17 10.94 -48.16
N PHE A 13 -54.51 12.02 -47.75
CA PHE A 13 -53.04 12.07 -47.66
C PHE A 13 -52.49 11.08 -46.62
N SER A 14 -53.17 10.92 -45.47
CA SER A 14 -52.77 9.93 -44.46
C SER A 14 -52.82 8.50 -45.01
N LYS A 15 -53.92 8.12 -45.66
CA LYS A 15 -54.06 6.80 -46.30
C LYS A 15 -53.02 6.55 -47.38
N LEU A 16 -52.66 7.59 -48.14
CA LEU A 16 -51.67 7.49 -49.20
C LEU A 16 -50.24 7.37 -48.63
N ALA A 17 -49.96 8.02 -47.50
CA ALA A 17 -48.70 7.87 -46.78
C ALA A 17 -48.54 6.44 -46.20
N GLU A 18 -49.60 5.89 -45.59
CA GLU A 18 -49.61 4.50 -45.10
C GLU A 18 -49.43 3.50 -46.25
N ALA A 19 -50.13 3.70 -47.36
CA ALA A 19 -49.97 2.86 -48.55
C ALA A 19 -48.52 2.90 -49.08
N LYS A 20 -47.88 4.08 -49.10
CA LYS A 20 -46.48 4.24 -49.50
C LYS A 20 -45.52 3.47 -48.60
N VAL A 21 -45.75 3.47 -47.27
CA VAL A 21 -44.97 2.66 -46.32
C VAL A 21 -45.10 1.17 -46.64
N HIS A 22 -46.33 0.68 -46.85
CA HIS A 22 -46.56 -0.71 -47.24
C HIS A 22 -45.90 -1.09 -48.56
N PHE A 23 -45.93 -0.21 -49.56
CA PHE A 23 -45.23 -0.44 -50.83
C PHE A 23 -43.72 -0.48 -50.68
N ASN A 24 -43.13 0.40 -49.86
CA ASN A 24 -41.70 0.39 -49.59
C ASN A 24 -41.24 -0.89 -48.88
N ILE A 25 -42.01 -1.38 -47.91
CA ILE A 25 -41.74 -2.65 -47.24
C ILE A 25 -41.76 -3.79 -48.27
N LYS A 26 -42.80 -3.87 -49.10
CA LYS A 26 -42.90 -4.88 -50.15
C LYS A 26 -41.76 -4.78 -51.16
N ALA A 27 -41.42 -3.59 -51.64
CA ALA A 27 -40.32 -3.38 -52.59
C ALA A 27 -38.97 -3.83 -52.01
N SER A 28 -38.74 -3.55 -50.73
CA SER A 28 -37.54 -3.98 -50.01
C SER A 28 -37.48 -5.51 -49.88
N SER A 29 -38.61 -6.15 -49.55
CA SER A 29 -38.71 -7.61 -49.50
C SER A 29 -38.47 -8.28 -50.86
N TRP A 30 -39.03 -7.73 -51.94
CA TRP A 30 -38.79 -8.22 -53.30
C TRP A 30 -37.34 -8.05 -53.73
N LYS A 31 -36.70 -6.92 -53.38
CA LYS A 31 -35.27 -6.70 -53.63
C LYS A 31 -34.39 -7.71 -52.89
N ALA A 32 -34.68 -7.98 -51.62
CA ALA A 32 -33.96 -8.98 -50.83
C ALA A 32 -34.16 -10.41 -51.38
N LEU A 33 -35.36 -10.74 -51.86
CA LEU A 33 -35.65 -12.03 -52.49
C LEU A 33 -34.90 -12.17 -53.82
N ALA A 34 -34.92 -11.14 -54.67
CA ALA A 34 -34.18 -11.15 -55.92
C ALA A 34 -32.66 -11.32 -55.70
N GLN A 35 -32.11 -10.70 -54.66
CA GLN A 35 -30.71 -10.91 -54.27
C GLN A 35 -30.42 -12.33 -53.79
N LYS A 36 -31.35 -12.98 -53.10
CA LYS A 36 -31.22 -14.39 -52.69
C LYS A 36 -31.31 -15.35 -53.87
N LEU A 37 -32.20 -15.09 -54.82
CA LEU A 37 -32.40 -15.94 -56.00
C LEU A 37 -31.28 -15.78 -57.03
N ASN A 38 -30.70 -14.59 -57.15
CA ASN A 38 -29.57 -14.32 -58.04
C ASN A 38 -28.21 -14.62 -57.42
N ARG A 39 -28.15 -15.12 -56.18
CA ARG A 39 -26.88 -15.57 -55.61
C ARG A 39 -26.44 -16.83 -56.34
N PRO A 40 -25.22 -16.89 -56.90
CA PRO A 40 -24.68 -18.14 -57.41
C PRO A 40 -24.71 -19.19 -56.29
N GLN A 41 -25.13 -20.41 -56.60
CA GLN A 41 -25.06 -21.49 -55.63
C GLN A 41 -23.59 -21.71 -55.25
N PRO A 42 -23.29 -21.86 -53.95
CA PRO A 42 -21.92 -22.02 -53.51
C PRO A 42 -21.34 -23.30 -54.10
N GLY A 43 -20.16 -23.19 -54.68
CA GLY A 43 -19.43 -24.34 -55.22
C GLY A 43 -19.00 -25.31 -54.11
N PRO A 44 -18.53 -26.51 -54.47
CA PRO A 44 -18.03 -27.49 -53.50
C PRO A 44 -16.92 -26.93 -52.58
N GLU A 45 -16.07 -26.04 -53.12
CA GLU A 45 -15.01 -25.37 -52.35
C GLU A 45 -15.55 -24.37 -51.32
N GLU A 46 -16.57 -23.58 -51.65
CA GLU A 46 -17.20 -22.64 -50.70
C GLU A 46 -17.89 -23.39 -49.56
N LEU A 47 -18.56 -24.51 -49.85
CA LEU A 47 -19.16 -25.37 -48.83
C LEU A 47 -18.12 -25.99 -47.89
N LEU A 48 -16.93 -26.33 -48.41
CA LEU A 48 -15.83 -26.84 -47.60
C LEU A 48 -15.26 -25.74 -46.69
N LEU A 49 -15.08 -24.54 -47.24
CA LEU A 49 -14.65 -23.35 -46.49
C LEU A 49 -15.64 -22.98 -45.39
N GLU A 50 -16.96 -23.02 -45.65
CA GLU A 50 -17.98 -22.77 -44.63
C GLU A 50 -17.91 -23.78 -43.48
N LYS A 51 -17.70 -25.06 -43.78
CA LYS A 51 -17.50 -26.10 -42.76
C LYS A 51 -16.24 -25.84 -41.93
N GLN A 52 -15.11 -25.52 -42.57
CA GLN A 52 -13.88 -25.21 -41.86
C GLN A 52 -14.03 -23.96 -40.97
N VAL A 53 -14.72 -22.92 -41.45
CA VAL A 53 -15.02 -21.72 -40.66
C VAL A 53 -15.92 -22.04 -39.47
N ALA A 54 -16.91 -22.91 -39.63
CA ALA A 54 -17.78 -23.36 -38.54
C ALA A 54 -16.98 -24.12 -37.46
N GLU A 55 -16.12 -25.07 -37.87
CA GLU A 55 -15.22 -25.77 -36.95
C GLU A 55 -14.25 -24.84 -36.24
N LEU A 56 -13.69 -23.86 -36.95
CA LEU A 56 -12.77 -22.88 -36.37
C LEU A 56 -13.47 -22.04 -35.30
N LYS A 57 -14.71 -21.61 -35.56
CA LYS A 57 -15.53 -20.87 -34.59
C LYS A 57 -15.83 -21.69 -33.35
N GLU A 58 -16.14 -22.98 -33.50
CA GLU A 58 -16.37 -23.87 -32.38
C GLU A 58 -15.11 -24.04 -31.52
N ARG A 59 -13.94 -24.27 -32.15
CA ARG A 59 -12.66 -24.36 -31.45
C ARG A 59 -12.33 -23.06 -30.70
N PHE A 60 -12.59 -21.91 -31.31
CA PHE A 60 -12.36 -20.62 -30.68
C PHE A 60 -13.27 -20.40 -29.47
N SER A 61 -14.54 -20.85 -29.54
CA SER A 61 -15.46 -20.81 -28.39
C SER A 61 -14.93 -21.64 -27.22
N LYS A 62 -14.53 -22.89 -27.47
CA LYS A 62 -13.96 -23.78 -26.44
C LYS A 62 -12.68 -23.22 -25.82
N LEU A 63 -11.81 -22.60 -26.63
CA LEU A 63 -10.58 -21.98 -26.13
C LEU A 63 -10.89 -20.75 -25.26
N LYS A 64 -11.92 -19.98 -25.60
CA LYS A 64 -12.37 -18.84 -24.80
C LYS A 64 -12.88 -19.29 -23.43
N GLU A 65 -13.66 -20.36 -23.38
CA GLU A 65 -14.15 -20.98 -22.13
C GLU A 65 -12.98 -21.50 -21.28
N ALA A 66 -12.07 -22.26 -21.87
CA ALA A 66 -10.89 -22.78 -21.18
C ALA A 66 -10.00 -21.66 -20.61
N LYS A 67 -9.85 -20.54 -21.34
CA LYS A 67 -9.13 -19.35 -20.84
C LYS A 67 -9.83 -18.75 -19.62
N ALA A 68 -11.16 -18.67 -19.62
CA ALA A 68 -11.91 -18.16 -18.48
C ALA A 68 -11.73 -19.07 -17.26
N GLU A 69 -11.82 -20.39 -17.43
CA GLU A 69 -11.59 -21.36 -16.35
C GLU A 69 -10.16 -21.28 -15.78
N LEU A 70 -9.15 -21.15 -16.65
CA LEU A 70 -7.77 -20.95 -16.22
C LEU A 70 -7.61 -19.66 -15.42
N GLY A 71 -8.27 -18.57 -15.84
CA GLY A 71 -8.26 -17.31 -15.10
C GLY A 71 -8.87 -17.44 -13.69
N ILE A 72 -9.97 -18.18 -13.57
CA ILE A 72 -10.61 -18.49 -12.28
C ILE A 72 -9.64 -19.30 -11.42
N LYS A 73 -9.07 -20.39 -11.95
CA LYS A 73 -8.13 -21.24 -11.21
C LYS A 73 -6.90 -20.45 -10.76
N ALA A 74 -6.29 -19.67 -11.64
CA ALA A 74 -5.12 -18.84 -11.31
C ALA A 74 -5.41 -17.88 -10.14
N SER A 75 -6.60 -17.26 -10.13
CA SER A 75 -7.03 -16.40 -9.04
C SER A 75 -7.20 -17.17 -7.72
N SER A 76 -7.79 -18.37 -7.78
CA SER A 76 -7.91 -19.25 -6.59
C SER A 76 -6.56 -19.67 -6.03
N TRP A 77 -5.60 -20.03 -6.90
CA TRP A 77 -4.23 -20.37 -6.49
C TRP A 77 -3.52 -19.19 -5.84
N LYS A 78 -3.71 -17.97 -6.37
CA LYS A 78 -3.14 -16.76 -5.78
C LYS A 78 -3.66 -16.52 -4.35
N ILE A 79 -4.97 -16.65 -4.14
CA ILE A 79 -5.58 -16.52 -2.80
C ILE A 79 -5.05 -17.59 -1.84
N LEU A 80 -4.86 -18.82 -2.32
CA LEU A 80 -4.31 -19.90 -1.49
C LEU A 80 -2.86 -19.63 -1.10
N ALA A 81 -2.04 -19.18 -2.05
CA ALA A 81 -0.65 -18.79 -1.80
C ALA A 81 -0.55 -17.65 -0.78
N GLU A 82 -1.42 -16.63 -0.88
CA GLU A 82 -1.50 -15.54 0.10
C GLU A 82 -1.88 -16.04 1.51
N LYS A 83 -2.77 -17.03 1.61
CA LYS A 83 -3.14 -17.64 2.89
C LYS A 83 -2.02 -18.46 3.51
N LEU A 84 -1.27 -19.20 2.68
CA LEU A 84 -0.15 -20.04 3.12
C LEU A 84 1.10 -19.22 3.47
N ASN A 85 1.26 -18.02 2.88
CA ASN A 85 2.35 -17.10 3.19
C ASN A 85 2.07 -16.22 4.42
N LYS A 86 0.94 -16.39 5.10
CA LYS A 86 0.76 -15.73 6.41
C LYS A 86 1.78 -16.31 7.38
N PRO A 87 2.42 -15.47 8.23
CA PRO A 87 3.31 -15.96 9.25
C PRO A 87 2.55 -17.00 10.09
N ASP A 88 3.24 -18.10 10.39
CA ASP A 88 2.69 -19.17 11.20
C ASP A 88 2.17 -18.56 12.51
N PRO A 89 0.90 -18.76 12.89
CA PRO A 89 0.38 -18.23 14.15
C PRO A 89 1.24 -18.65 15.34
N GLU A 90 1.93 -19.79 15.29
CA GLU A 90 2.87 -20.18 16.34
C GLU A 90 4.14 -19.29 16.38
N GLN A 91 4.64 -18.87 15.22
CA GLN A 91 5.77 -17.93 15.12
C GLN A 91 5.35 -16.53 15.59
N GLU A 92 4.16 -16.06 15.21
CA GLU A 92 3.63 -14.77 15.67
C GLU A 92 3.43 -14.77 17.19
N ILE A 93 2.87 -15.85 17.74
CA ILE A 93 2.74 -16.03 19.20
C ILE A 93 4.11 -16.08 19.88
N ALA A 94 5.11 -16.74 19.29
CA ALA A 94 6.46 -16.79 19.84
C ALA A 94 7.10 -15.39 19.90
N MET A 95 7.00 -14.61 18.82
CA MET A 95 7.50 -13.23 18.78
C MET A 95 6.79 -12.34 19.79
N LEU A 96 5.46 -12.43 19.89
CA LEU A 96 4.69 -11.65 20.86
C LEU A 96 5.03 -12.03 22.30
N LYS A 97 5.26 -13.32 22.59
CA LYS A 97 5.70 -13.77 23.91
C LYS A 97 7.06 -13.18 24.28
N GLU A 98 8.01 -13.17 23.36
CA GLU A 98 9.33 -12.56 23.57
C GLU A 98 9.22 -11.06 23.82
N GLN A 99 8.41 -10.35 23.04
CA GLN A 99 8.16 -8.92 23.23
C GLN A 99 7.51 -8.62 24.58
N VAL A 100 6.55 -9.45 25.02
CA VAL A 100 5.94 -9.32 26.36
C VAL A 100 6.95 -9.55 27.47
N VAL A 101 7.91 -10.47 27.31
CA VAL A 101 8.99 -10.67 28.30
C VAL A 101 9.87 -9.42 28.40
N LEU A 102 10.26 -8.84 27.26
CA LEU A 102 11.06 -7.61 27.22
C LEU A 102 10.32 -6.45 27.88
N LEU A 103 9.06 -6.23 27.51
CA LEU A 103 8.23 -5.16 28.09
C LEU A 103 7.96 -5.36 29.59
N LYS A 104 7.85 -6.61 30.06
CA LYS A 104 7.72 -6.89 31.51
C LYS A 104 9.01 -6.60 32.26
N ALA A 105 10.15 -6.96 31.69
CA ALA A 105 11.45 -6.64 32.27
C ALA A 105 11.67 -5.13 32.33
N GLU A 106 11.30 -4.41 31.27
CA GLU A 106 11.34 -2.96 31.21
C GLU A 106 10.40 -2.32 32.25
N ASN A 107 9.12 -2.72 32.31
CA ASN A 107 8.19 -2.24 33.33
C ASN A 107 8.63 -2.53 34.76
N LYS A 108 9.31 -3.66 34.99
CA LYS A 108 9.89 -3.96 36.30
C LYS A 108 11.00 -2.95 36.64
N ARG A 109 11.89 -2.65 35.68
CA ARG A 109 12.89 -1.58 35.82
C ARG A 109 12.23 -0.22 36.08
N LEU A 110 11.13 0.10 35.38
CA LEU A 110 10.37 1.35 35.60
C LEU A 110 9.84 1.48 37.03
N ARG A 111 9.43 0.37 37.65
CA ARG A 111 8.91 0.37 39.02
C ARG A 111 9.98 0.43 40.10
N GLU A 112 11.20 0.00 39.76
CA GLU A 112 12.33 -0.08 40.70
C GLU A 112 13.21 1.18 40.65
N ALA A 113 13.15 1.97 39.57
CA ALA A 113 13.87 3.24 39.47
C ALA A 113 13.15 4.37 40.22
N GLY A 114 13.91 5.34 40.73
CA GLY A 114 13.36 6.54 41.36
C GLY A 114 12.78 7.55 40.35
N GLU A 115 12.02 8.54 40.82
CA GLU A 115 11.40 9.60 39.99
C GLU A 115 12.40 10.32 39.06
N ASN A 116 13.68 10.34 39.43
CA ASN A 116 14.75 10.97 38.67
C ASN A 116 15.17 10.20 37.41
N ALA A 117 14.94 8.89 37.31
CA ALA A 117 15.48 8.07 36.22
C ALA A 117 14.81 8.32 34.86
N PHE A 118 13.68 9.01 34.81
CA PHE A 118 12.84 9.14 33.61
C PHE A 118 12.39 10.57 33.30
N ASP A 119 13.12 11.58 33.78
CA ASP A 119 12.99 12.90 33.17
C ASP A 119 13.59 12.88 31.74
N GLU A 120 13.38 13.96 30.99
CA GLU A 120 13.76 14.03 29.57
C GLU A 120 15.25 13.66 29.34
N VAL A 121 16.13 14.12 30.23
CA VAL A 121 17.56 13.80 30.20
C VAL A 121 17.83 12.34 30.59
N GLY A 122 17.15 11.82 31.61
CA GLY A 122 17.25 10.42 32.04
C GLY A 122 16.85 9.43 30.94
N PHE A 123 15.83 9.77 30.14
CA PHE A 123 15.42 8.98 28.98
C PHE A 123 16.52 8.90 27.91
N TRP A 124 17.15 10.02 27.56
CA TRP A 124 18.24 10.03 26.59
C TRP A 124 19.47 9.27 27.08
N LEU A 125 19.72 9.24 28.39
CA LEU A 125 20.79 8.45 28.99
C LEU A 125 20.56 6.93 28.91
N LEU A 126 19.39 6.46 28.47
CA LEU A 126 19.14 5.05 28.15
C LEU A 126 19.49 4.67 26.71
N ASP A 127 19.76 5.64 25.83
CA ASP A 127 20.27 5.39 24.48
C ASP A 127 21.71 4.85 24.58
N ARG A 128 21.88 3.55 24.34
CA ARG A 128 23.17 2.85 24.50
C ARG A 128 24.29 3.41 23.61
N ASN A 129 23.92 4.00 22.48
CA ASN A 129 24.85 4.45 21.45
C ASN A 129 24.81 5.97 21.23
N PHE A 130 23.87 6.69 21.85
CA PHE A 130 23.59 8.09 21.54
C PHE A 130 23.32 8.34 20.05
N ASP A 131 22.69 7.37 19.37
CA ASP A 131 22.37 7.48 17.94
C ASP A 131 21.24 8.49 17.71
N ARG A 132 20.44 8.78 18.75
CA ARG A 132 19.27 9.67 18.68
C ARG A 132 19.43 10.96 19.46
N ALA A 133 20.28 10.96 20.49
CA ALA A 133 20.49 12.09 21.38
C ALA A 133 21.69 12.96 20.93
N LYS A 134 21.54 14.27 21.05
CA LYS A 134 22.58 15.28 20.85
C LYS A 134 23.12 15.77 22.18
N PHE A 135 24.26 16.45 22.17
CA PHE A 135 24.84 17.08 23.36
C PHE A 135 23.86 18.02 24.08
N GLU A 136 23.08 18.78 23.32
CA GLU A 136 22.06 19.71 23.82
C GLU A 136 21.00 18.99 24.69
N ASP A 137 20.65 17.75 24.34
CA ASP A 137 19.65 16.94 25.06
C ASP A 137 20.12 16.54 26.47
N PHE A 138 21.41 16.71 26.77
CA PHE A 138 22.02 16.49 28.09
C PHE A 138 22.36 17.81 28.82
N GLY A 139 21.94 18.95 28.28
CA GLY A 139 22.34 20.27 28.79
C GLY A 139 23.78 20.65 28.49
N VAL A 140 24.44 19.95 27.55
CA VAL A 140 25.82 20.27 27.13
C VAL A 140 25.78 21.45 26.17
N SER A 141 26.19 22.61 26.66
CA SER A 141 26.37 23.83 25.86
C SER A 141 27.63 23.76 24.98
N GLU A 142 27.69 24.60 23.95
CA GLU A 142 28.88 24.79 23.11
C GLU A 142 30.12 25.16 23.93
N LYS A 143 29.97 25.97 24.97
CA LYS A 143 31.07 26.28 25.90
C LYS A 143 31.64 25.03 26.59
N ALA A 144 30.80 24.03 26.87
CA ALA A 144 31.22 22.76 27.47
C ALA A 144 31.89 21.82 26.47
N THR A 145 31.81 22.09 25.15
CA THR A 145 32.58 21.37 24.13
C THR A 145 33.92 22.05 23.82
N GLU A 146 34.18 23.23 24.38
CA GLU A 146 35.43 23.98 24.25
C GLU A 146 36.29 23.97 25.53
N MET A 147 35.66 23.87 26.71
CA MET A 147 36.32 23.94 28.01
C MET A 147 36.18 22.65 28.83
N GLU A 148 37.31 22.09 29.27
CA GLU A 148 37.33 20.86 30.07
C GLU A 148 36.66 21.02 31.45
N SER A 149 36.79 22.19 32.06
CA SER A 149 36.20 22.49 33.38
C SER A 149 34.66 22.48 33.34
N GLU A 150 34.06 23.04 32.30
CA GLU A 150 32.61 23.01 32.07
C GLU A 150 32.13 21.59 31.73
N ALA A 151 32.88 20.85 30.90
CA ALA A 151 32.59 19.45 30.61
C ALA A 151 32.56 18.56 31.87
N LYS A 152 33.53 18.77 32.78
CA LYS A 152 33.59 18.07 34.08
C LYS A 152 32.42 18.45 34.98
N LYS A 153 32.01 19.71 34.99
CA LYS A 153 30.89 20.19 35.80
C LYS A 153 29.59 19.47 35.41
N ILE A 154 29.29 19.41 34.11
CA ILE A 154 28.10 18.70 33.60
C ILE A 154 28.17 17.21 33.95
N TYR A 155 29.34 16.58 33.80
CA TYR A 155 29.52 15.18 34.21
C TYR A 155 29.22 14.97 35.70
N ILE A 156 29.66 15.87 36.57
CA ILE A 156 29.42 15.77 38.02
C ILE A 156 27.93 15.93 38.32
N GLU A 157 27.28 16.93 37.72
CA GLU A 157 25.85 17.19 37.89
C GLU A 157 25.00 15.98 37.45
N LEU A 158 25.26 15.44 36.26
CA LEU A 158 24.58 14.24 35.76
C LEU A 158 24.89 13.00 36.63
N SER A 159 26.16 12.78 36.99
CA SER A 159 26.54 11.62 37.81
C SER A 159 25.93 11.68 39.21
N GLN A 160 25.79 12.86 39.80
CA GLN A 160 25.12 13.02 41.09
C GLN A 160 23.63 12.74 40.97
N ARG A 161 22.98 13.24 39.92
CA ARG A 161 21.54 13.10 39.74
C ARG A 161 21.08 11.69 39.39
N TYR A 162 21.84 11.00 38.53
CA TYR A 162 21.50 9.66 38.03
C TYR A 162 22.40 8.56 38.65
N HIS A 163 23.04 8.84 39.79
CA HIS A 163 23.75 7.80 40.52
C HIS A 163 22.78 6.69 40.96
N PRO A 164 23.18 5.40 40.93
CA PRO A 164 22.35 4.31 41.45
C PRO A 164 21.86 4.54 42.88
N ASP A 165 22.72 5.07 43.74
CA ASP A 165 22.37 5.40 45.14
C ASP A 165 21.31 6.52 45.27
N ASN A 166 21.13 7.33 44.21
CA ASN A 166 20.15 8.41 44.15
C ASN A 166 18.92 8.05 43.29
N GLY A 167 18.73 6.76 43.00
CA GLY A 167 17.59 6.23 42.25
C GLY A 167 17.74 6.27 40.73
N GLY A 168 18.95 6.53 40.22
CA GLY A 168 19.29 6.34 38.81
C GLY A 168 19.60 4.87 38.48
N LEU A 169 19.80 4.57 37.19
CA LEU A 169 20.11 3.23 36.71
C LEU A 169 21.61 3.07 36.44
N ASP A 170 22.16 1.88 36.69
CA ASP A 170 23.56 1.55 36.36
C ASP A 170 23.89 1.81 34.88
N GLU A 171 22.93 1.55 33.98
CA GLU A 171 23.05 1.81 32.55
C GLU A 171 23.18 3.31 32.25
N GLN A 172 22.48 4.17 32.99
CA GLN A 172 22.59 5.64 32.86
C GLN A 172 23.96 6.12 33.32
N GLN A 173 24.46 5.62 34.46
CA GLN A 173 25.81 5.96 34.93
C GLN A 173 26.90 5.49 33.97
N ALA A 174 26.74 4.31 33.37
CA ALA A 174 27.65 3.81 32.34
C ALA A 174 27.63 4.71 31.09
N ASN A 175 26.46 5.19 30.67
CA ASN A 175 26.32 6.08 29.54
C ASN A 175 26.83 7.51 29.85
N ILE A 176 26.64 8.04 31.06
CA ILE A 176 27.25 9.32 31.51
C ILE A 176 28.77 9.25 31.41
N ASN A 177 29.38 8.12 31.77
CA ASN A 177 30.83 7.90 31.61
C ASN A 177 31.28 7.92 30.14
N LYS A 178 30.45 7.42 29.22
CA LYS A 178 30.72 7.51 27.77
C LYS A 178 30.55 8.94 27.26
N LEU A 179 29.49 9.63 27.66
CA LEU A 179 29.21 11.02 27.30
C LEU A 179 30.39 11.93 27.70
N LYS A 180 30.91 11.78 28.93
CA LYS A 180 32.13 12.47 29.39
C LYS A 180 33.31 12.24 28.45
N LYS A 181 33.56 10.99 28.03
CA LYS A 181 34.68 10.68 27.11
C LYS A 181 34.50 11.37 25.76
N GLN A 182 33.29 11.40 25.22
CA GLN A 182 32.99 12.10 23.97
C GLN A 182 33.18 13.61 24.11
N MET A 183 32.65 14.23 25.18
CA MET A 183 32.84 15.65 25.45
C MET A 183 34.31 16.03 25.56
N LEU A 184 35.11 15.28 26.32
CA LEU A 184 36.55 15.51 26.45
C LEU A 184 37.31 15.30 25.13
N ALA A 185 36.87 14.38 24.28
CA ALA A 185 37.45 14.20 22.96
C ALA A 185 37.19 15.43 22.07
N VAL A 186 35.98 15.99 22.11
CA VAL A 186 35.63 17.22 21.38
C VAL A 186 36.42 18.42 21.90
N VAL A 187 36.52 18.61 23.21
CA VAL A 187 37.36 19.67 23.83
C VAL A 187 38.81 19.58 23.33
N LYS A 188 39.38 18.37 23.26
CA LYS A 188 40.73 18.16 22.73
C LYS A 188 40.86 18.49 21.24
N LEU A 189 39.85 18.16 20.44
CA LEU A 189 39.84 18.49 19.00
C LEU A 189 39.72 20.00 18.74
N ASN A 190 39.04 20.72 19.63
CA ASN A 190 38.88 22.18 19.55
C ASN A 190 40.07 22.97 20.12
N GLY A 191 41.23 22.32 20.31
CA GLY A 191 42.44 22.99 20.79
C GLY A 191 42.50 23.23 22.30
N GLY A 192 41.57 22.65 23.07
CA GLY A 192 41.56 22.56 24.53
C GLY A 192 42.16 23.75 25.27
N MET A 193 41.35 24.80 25.51
CA MET A 193 41.74 25.83 26.47
C MET A 193 41.66 25.26 27.89
N GLY A 194 42.75 24.61 28.31
CA GLY A 194 42.94 24.14 29.67
C GLY A 194 43.16 25.32 30.62
N LEU A 195 42.19 25.54 31.50
CA LEU A 195 42.37 26.19 32.81
C LEU A 195 41.67 25.34 33.87
#